data_AF-A0A8G2F6J1-F1
#
_entry.id   AF-A0A8G2F6J1-F1
#
_cell.length_a   1.000
_cell.length_b   1.000
_cell.length_c   1.000
_cell.angle_alpha   90.00
_cell.angle_beta   90.00
_cell.angle_gamma   90.00
#
_symmetry.space_group_name_H-M   'P 1'
#
loop_
_entity.id
_entity.type
_entity.pdbx_description
1 polymer ?
#
loop_
_entity_poly.entity_id
_entity_poly.type
_entity_poly.pdbx_seq_one_letter_code
_entity_poly.pdbx_strand_id
1 'polypeptide(L)'
;MARILAALMLLFPCWAWAAPTQVTLFPDSAQVEEVSAVTMETGEAGLSSCTLVLPSQADPASLRFGRLAEKGTIADLTWKTRQEKNQSALEPLNRRLAELKTERDAVLSELEGVRGRIAFWQAQTKPGEQTVAALRELAEEMGKALRENTAKAQTLTPRLEELEARIVWVEKEIADTAGKGRTVWEVRVLIAGEAPKELAYTYTLRDCGWTPMYRLEASPARKSIDFSWQAKVWQRSGQDWSDVRLFLATMQPQIQAEPSSLPPWEIGPQRVFRKAMAGAPMMAMRSDAANEEMFAAAPAEPVQVRHSTYAAWDMGKKSVPAGDTRILEIERDAWPVSFTHLIRPSLDSKAFVQAKAEFAEPKELPPGTAFLFIDGAMVDQRQFSLSGREATVFFGTDPLLTCTTVLKDKKTGEKGIFKQKQTFLRQWTMTVRNAAERPVQVRIEEPRPLPRDERINLELTARPEPLKEDDPEILAWNSTIAAGAEMTITMDLKLDAPEDLNIDPGWRW
;
A
#
# COMPACT_ATOMS: atom_id res chain seq x y z
N MET A 1 25.36 -66.45 1.36
CA MET A 1 26.30 -65.40 1.84
C MET A 1 25.63 -64.05 1.64
N ALA A 2 25.66 -63.20 2.70
CA ALA A 2 25.32 -61.76 2.76
C ALA A 2 23.93 -61.33 2.23
N ARG A 3 22.88 -61.10 3.04
CA ARG A 3 22.64 -60.10 4.12
C ARG A 3 22.86 -58.62 3.73
N ILE A 4 21.72 -57.91 3.66
CA ILE A 4 21.48 -56.53 4.16
C ILE A 4 22.12 -55.39 3.34
N LEU A 5 21.29 -54.72 2.53
CA LEU A 5 21.40 -53.27 2.30
C LEU A 5 20.13 -52.62 2.84
N ALA A 6 20.19 -52.23 4.11
CA ALA A 6 19.31 -51.27 4.72
C ALA A 6 20.15 -50.07 5.14
N ALA A 7 19.53 -48.88 5.08
CA ALA A 7 19.94 -47.65 5.73
C ALA A 7 21.18 -46.91 5.16
N LEU A 8 20.91 -45.91 4.32
CA LEU A 8 21.46 -44.56 4.53
C LEU A 8 20.61 -43.50 3.79
N MET A 9 19.30 -43.42 4.06
CA MET A 9 18.64 -42.12 3.98
C MET A 9 19.14 -41.35 5.20
N LEU A 10 20.15 -40.51 4.97
CA LEU A 10 20.56 -39.47 5.91
C LEU A 10 19.35 -38.58 6.17
N LEU A 11 18.65 -38.87 7.28
CA LEU A 11 17.89 -37.91 8.06
C LEU A 11 18.88 -36.83 8.53
N PHE A 12 19.26 -35.92 7.64
CA PHE A 12 19.54 -34.57 8.09
C PHE A 12 18.19 -33.98 8.48
N PRO A 13 17.95 -33.60 9.74
CA PRO A 13 16.82 -32.75 10.04
C PRO A 13 17.05 -31.49 9.22
N CYS A 14 16.25 -31.35 8.15
CA CYS A 14 16.21 -30.12 7.40
C CYS A 14 15.70 -29.09 8.41
N TRP A 15 16.60 -28.31 8.99
CA TRP A 15 16.27 -27.15 9.83
C TRP A 15 15.72 -26.05 8.92
N ALA A 16 14.69 -26.38 8.16
CA ALA A 16 13.88 -25.43 7.45
C ALA A 16 12.88 -24.87 8.46
N TRP A 17 12.68 -23.55 8.43
CA TRP A 17 11.54 -22.94 9.11
C TRP A 17 10.26 -23.64 8.64
N ALA A 18 9.27 -23.77 9.53
CA ALA A 18 7.96 -24.19 9.06
C ALA A 18 7.46 -23.19 8.02
N ALA A 19 6.70 -23.69 7.06
CA ALA A 19 6.03 -22.81 6.12
C ALA A 19 4.86 -22.13 6.85
N PRO A 20 4.76 -20.78 6.79
CA PRO A 20 3.59 -20.08 7.28
C PRO A 20 2.32 -20.62 6.62
N THR A 21 1.29 -20.84 7.43
CA THR A 21 -0.02 -21.30 6.95
C THR A 21 -0.97 -20.11 6.75
N GLN A 22 -0.87 -19.13 7.65
CA GLN A 22 -1.64 -17.90 7.64
C GLN A 22 -0.74 -16.75 8.09
N VAL A 23 -0.91 -15.60 7.43
CA VAL A 23 -0.21 -14.37 7.78
C VAL A 23 -1.21 -13.22 7.82
N THR A 24 -1.23 -12.48 8.92
CA THR A 24 -1.98 -11.24 9.06
C THR A 24 -1.00 -10.08 9.08
N LEU A 25 -0.97 -9.29 8.01
CA LEU A 25 -0.17 -8.08 7.92
C LEU A 25 -0.88 -6.91 8.57
N PHE A 26 -0.17 -6.21 9.45
CA PHE A 26 -0.53 -4.91 10.00
C PHE A 26 0.30 -3.81 9.33
N PRO A 27 0.06 -2.52 9.61
CA PRO A 27 0.82 -1.46 8.95
C PRO A 27 2.35 -1.60 9.11
N ASP A 28 2.82 -2.01 10.29
CA ASP A 28 4.26 -2.07 10.61
C ASP A 28 4.71 -3.43 11.21
N SER A 29 3.85 -4.44 11.17
CA SER A 29 4.16 -5.78 11.67
C SER A 29 3.37 -6.87 10.94
N ALA A 30 3.67 -8.13 11.23
CA ALA A 30 2.81 -9.25 10.83
C ALA A 30 2.62 -10.20 12.01
N GLN A 31 1.45 -10.82 12.09
CA GLN A 31 1.25 -12.01 12.89
C GLN A 31 1.32 -13.23 11.96
N VAL A 32 2.15 -14.20 12.31
CA VAL A 32 2.39 -15.39 11.51
C VAL A 32 1.94 -16.61 12.30
N GLU A 33 1.17 -17.47 11.64
CA GLU A 33 0.74 -18.77 12.15
C GLU A 33 1.44 -19.90 11.41
N GLU A 34 2.07 -20.79 12.16
CA GLU A 34 2.80 -21.94 11.65
C GLU A 34 2.38 -23.23 12.34
N VAL A 35 2.55 -24.33 11.62
CA VAL A 35 2.45 -25.68 12.18
C VAL A 35 3.74 -26.40 11.88
N SER A 36 4.43 -26.83 12.95
CA SER A 36 5.66 -27.61 12.84
C SER A 36 5.45 -29.03 13.34
N ALA A 37 5.88 -30.02 12.56
CA ALA A 37 6.15 -31.35 13.08
C ALA A 37 7.37 -31.29 14.00
N VAL A 38 7.25 -31.81 15.22
CA VAL A 38 8.28 -31.70 16.24
C VAL A 38 8.74 -33.06 16.75
N THR A 39 10.05 -33.20 16.85
CA THR A 39 10.68 -34.36 17.50
C THR A 39 10.92 -33.99 18.97
N MET A 40 10.35 -34.78 19.87
CA MET A 40 10.40 -34.53 21.31
C MET A 40 11.56 -35.27 21.94
N GLU A 41 12.35 -34.55 22.74
CA GLU A 41 13.36 -35.12 23.61
C GLU A 41 12.73 -35.32 24.99
N THR A 42 12.54 -36.58 25.39
CA THR A 42 12.01 -36.92 26.71
C THR A 42 13.03 -36.53 27.78
N GLY A 43 12.65 -35.64 28.68
CA GLY A 43 13.42 -35.22 29.83
C GLY A 43 13.06 -36.00 31.10
N GLU A 44 13.73 -35.65 32.20
CA GLU A 44 13.42 -36.18 33.53
C GLU A 44 12.09 -35.60 34.06
N ALA A 45 11.47 -36.30 35.02
CA ALA A 45 10.24 -35.87 35.71
C ALA A 45 8.98 -35.67 34.85
N GLY A 46 8.87 -36.34 33.69
CA GLY A 46 7.67 -36.28 32.85
C GLY A 46 7.56 -34.98 32.03
N LEU A 47 8.67 -34.27 31.86
CA LEU A 47 8.80 -33.12 30.97
C LEU A 47 9.44 -33.56 29.66
N SER A 48 8.92 -33.09 28.53
CA SER A 48 9.53 -33.26 27.21
C SER A 48 9.93 -31.89 26.67
N SER A 49 10.98 -31.83 25.85
CA SER A 49 11.40 -30.59 25.21
C SER A 49 11.54 -30.71 23.71
N CYS A 50 11.29 -29.61 22.99
CA CYS A 50 11.56 -29.50 21.57
C CYS A 50 12.14 -28.12 21.23
N THR A 51 12.78 -28.03 20.07
CA THR A 51 13.37 -26.78 19.59
C THR A 51 12.64 -26.30 18.34
N LEU A 52 12.17 -25.05 18.40
CA LEU A 52 11.64 -24.30 17.26
C LEU A 52 12.69 -23.30 16.78
N VAL A 53 12.70 -23.01 15.49
CA VAL A 53 13.57 -21.99 14.89
C VAL A 53 12.68 -20.87 14.34
N LEU A 54 12.88 -19.64 14.81
CA LEU A 54 12.14 -18.47 14.33
C LEU A 54 13.08 -17.49 13.59
N PRO A 55 12.58 -16.70 12.63
CA PRO A 55 13.34 -15.62 11.98
C PRO A 55 13.83 -14.58 12.99
N SER A 56 14.96 -13.91 12.74
CA SER A 56 15.51 -12.87 13.65
C SER A 56 14.54 -11.71 13.94
N GLN A 57 13.66 -11.43 13.00
CA GLN A 57 12.66 -10.36 13.03
C GLN A 57 11.47 -10.73 13.92
N ALA A 58 11.33 -12.01 14.26
CA ALA A 58 10.34 -12.48 15.21
C ALA A 58 10.62 -11.89 16.60
N ASP A 59 9.56 -11.66 17.36
CA ASP A 59 9.63 -11.44 18.78
C ASP A 59 9.31 -12.76 19.51
N PRO A 60 10.30 -13.46 20.09
CA PRO A 60 10.05 -14.70 20.83
C PRO A 60 9.08 -14.54 22.01
N ALA A 61 9.00 -13.34 22.63
CA ALA A 61 8.09 -13.09 23.75
C ALA A 61 6.62 -13.05 23.30
N SER A 62 6.37 -12.82 22.01
CA SER A 62 5.04 -12.86 21.40
C SER A 62 4.56 -14.27 21.05
N LEU A 63 5.41 -15.30 21.23
CA LEU A 63 5.09 -16.68 20.88
C LEU A 63 3.89 -17.17 21.69
N ARG A 64 2.86 -17.63 21.00
CA ARG A 64 1.66 -18.24 21.57
C ARG A 64 1.43 -19.58 20.91
N PHE A 65 0.86 -20.51 21.64
CA PHE A 65 0.60 -21.86 21.15
C PHE A 65 -0.89 -22.09 21.10
N GLY A 66 -1.34 -22.79 20.06
CA GLY A 66 -2.69 -23.30 19.98
C GLY A 66 -2.95 -24.36 21.06
N ARG A 67 -4.17 -24.91 21.05
CA ARG A 67 -4.53 -26.00 21.95
C ARG A 67 -3.65 -27.22 21.70
N LEU A 68 -2.90 -27.64 22.71
CA LEU A 68 -2.12 -28.88 22.67
C LEU A 68 -3.08 -30.08 22.73
N ALA A 69 -2.75 -31.15 21.98
CA ALA A 69 -3.44 -32.42 22.10
C ALA A 69 -3.18 -33.05 23.49
N GLU A 70 -4.19 -33.69 24.07
CA GLU A 70 -4.10 -34.62 25.22
C GLU A 70 -3.29 -34.13 26.45
N LYS A 71 -3.94 -33.39 27.37
CA LYS A 71 -3.46 -33.03 28.72
C LYS A 71 -2.09 -32.33 28.83
N GLY A 72 -1.41 -32.05 27.72
CA GLY A 72 -0.13 -31.36 27.70
C GLY A 72 -0.28 -29.87 28.02
N THR A 73 0.66 -29.33 28.80
CA THR A 73 0.77 -27.88 29.05
C THR A 73 2.19 -27.39 28.81
N ILE A 74 2.32 -26.14 28.39
CA ILE A 74 3.63 -25.50 28.25
C ILE A 74 4.11 -25.12 29.63
N ALA A 75 5.21 -25.74 30.04
CA ALA A 75 5.81 -25.53 31.35
C ALA A 75 6.77 -24.33 31.35
N ASP A 76 7.55 -24.17 30.27
CA ASP A 76 8.54 -23.10 30.15
C ASP A 76 8.92 -22.80 28.69
N LEU A 77 9.43 -21.59 28.45
CA LEU A 77 9.95 -21.12 27.17
C LEU A 77 11.28 -20.39 27.38
N THR A 78 12.33 -20.88 26.72
CA THR A 78 13.64 -20.22 26.72
C THR A 78 14.13 -20.03 25.30
N TRP A 79 14.84 -18.94 25.02
CA TRP A 79 15.33 -18.66 23.68
C TRP A 79 16.73 -18.03 23.69
N LYS A 80 17.48 -18.30 22.63
CA LYS A 80 18.80 -17.73 22.36
C LYS A 80 18.96 -17.47 20.87
N THR A 81 19.94 -16.64 20.51
CA THR A 81 20.29 -16.43 19.10
C THR A 81 21.30 -17.48 18.63
N ARG A 82 21.18 -17.90 17.37
CA ARG A 82 22.10 -18.81 16.69
C ARG A 82 22.41 -18.29 15.28
N GLN A 83 23.61 -18.54 14.79
CA GLN A 83 23.98 -18.30 13.39
C GLN A 83 23.64 -19.53 12.54
N GLU A 84 22.93 -19.32 11.44
CA GLU A 84 22.53 -20.34 10.49
C GLU A 84 22.95 -19.97 9.07
N LYS A 85 23.19 -20.96 8.20
CA LYS A 85 23.40 -20.71 6.78
C LYS A 85 22.08 -20.24 6.15
N ASN A 86 22.12 -19.16 5.36
CA ASN A 86 20.93 -18.57 4.76
C ASN A 86 20.41 -19.41 3.56
N GLN A 87 19.84 -20.59 3.82
CA GLN A 87 19.43 -21.54 2.78
C GLN A 87 18.41 -20.95 1.80
N SER A 88 17.43 -20.18 2.27
CA SER A 88 16.40 -19.53 1.43
C SER A 88 16.99 -18.55 0.42
N ALA A 89 18.05 -17.81 0.78
CA ALA A 89 18.76 -16.95 -0.17
C ALA A 89 19.68 -17.73 -1.13
N LEU A 90 20.16 -18.90 -0.72
CA LEU A 90 21.06 -19.73 -1.53
C LEU A 90 20.33 -20.56 -2.58
N GLU A 91 19.11 -21.01 -2.32
CA GLU A 91 18.30 -21.79 -3.28
C GLU A 91 18.11 -21.10 -4.66
N PRO A 92 17.66 -19.84 -4.76
CA PRO A 92 17.49 -19.19 -6.06
C PRO A 92 18.81 -19.01 -6.80
N LEU A 93 19.91 -18.73 -6.08
CA LEU A 93 21.24 -18.62 -6.67
C LEU A 93 21.75 -19.98 -7.19
N ASN A 94 21.55 -21.05 -6.41
CA ASN A 94 21.89 -22.41 -6.82
C ASN A 94 21.10 -22.86 -8.05
N ARG A 95 19.79 -22.54 -8.10
CA ARG A 95 18.96 -22.80 -9.27
C ARG A 95 19.47 -22.02 -10.48
N ARG A 96 19.81 -20.75 -10.31
CA ARG A 96 20.36 -19.92 -11.39
C ARG A 96 21.70 -20.45 -11.90
N LEU A 97 22.56 -20.91 -11.01
CA LEU A 97 23.83 -21.54 -11.36
C LEU A 97 23.62 -22.83 -12.17
N ALA A 98 22.65 -23.66 -11.80
CA ALA A 98 22.32 -24.88 -12.53
C ALA A 98 21.78 -24.58 -13.94
N GLU A 99 20.92 -23.58 -14.08
CA GLU A 99 20.42 -23.10 -15.38
C GLU A 99 21.56 -22.62 -16.29
N LEU A 100 22.44 -21.75 -15.76
CA LEU A 100 23.59 -21.24 -16.51
C LEU A 100 24.57 -22.35 -16.91
N LYS A 101 24.83 -23.32 -16.03
CA LYS A 101 25.68 -24.49 -16.35
C LYS A 101 25.08 -25.33 -17.47
N THR A 102 23.76 -25.54 -17.44
CA THR A 102 23.03 -26.25 -18.50
C THR A 102 23.13 -25.53 -19.84
N GLU A 103 22.97 -24.20 -19.86
CA GLU A 103 23.12 -23.39 -21.08
C GLU A 103 24.55 -23.42 -21.61
N ARG A 104 25.54 -23.30 -20.71
CA ARG A 104 26.98 -23.39 -21.04
C ARG A 104 27.28 -24.74 -21.69
N ASP A 105 26.82 -25.84 -21.11
CA ASP A 105 27.06 -27.20 -21.62
C ASP A 105 26.44 -27.41 -23.01
N ALA A 106 25.25 -26.84 -23.25
CA ALA A 106 24.61 -26.89 -24.56
C ALA A 106 25.40 -26.11 -25.62
N VAL A 107 25.84 -24.88 -25.31
CA VAL A 107 26.65 -24.04 -26.21
C VAL A 107 28.03 -24.68 -26.47
N LEU A 108 28.65 -25.26 -25.44
CA LEU A 108 29.91 -25.98 -25.56
C LEU A 108 29.77 -27.19 -26.49
N SER A 109 28.73 -28.00 -26.29
CA SER A 109 28.44 -29.18 -27.13
C SER A 109 28.22 -28.78 -28.60
N GLU A 110 27.49 -27.68 -28.84
CA GLU A 110 27.29 -27.15 -30.19
C GLU A 110 28.61 -26.68 -30.82
N LEU A 111 29.44 -25.94 -30.06
CA LEU A 111 30.73 -25.45 -30.50
C LEU A 111 31.68 -26.61 -30.84
N GLU A 112 31.73 -27.65 -30.02
CA GLU A 112 32.51 -28.86 -30.29
C GLU A 112 32.03 -29.57 -31.57
N GLY A 113 30.72 -29.66 -31.78
CA GLY A 113 30.14 -30.19 -33.02
C GLY A 113 30.54 -29.37 -34.25
N VAL A 114 30.48 -28.03 -34.15
CA VAL A 114 30.92 -27.12 -35.22
C VAL A 114 32.40 -27.29 -35.51
N ARG A 115 33.25 -27.33 -34.48
CA ARG A 115 34.70 -27.53 -34.60
C ARG A 115 35.03 -28.90 -35.22
N GLY A 116 34.31 -29.94 -34.84
CA GLY A 116 34.42 -31.27 -35.45
C GLY A 116 34.10 -31.25 -36.95
N ARG A 117 33.05 -30.53 -37.38
CA ARG A 117 32.73 -30.33 -38.80
C ARG A 117 33.83 -29.55 -39.54
N ILE A 118 34.38 -28.50 -38.93
CA ILE A 118 35.51 -27.75 -39.52
C ILE A 118 36.71 -28.68 -39.73
N ALA A 119 37.08 -29.45 -38.72
CA ALA A 119 38.19 -30.40 -38.80
C ALA A 119 37.95 -31.48 -39.87
N PHE A 120 36.73 -31.99 -39.97
CA PHE A 120 36.33 -32.93 -41.02
C PHE A 120 36.57 -32.34 -42.42
N TRP A 121 36.09 -31.12 -42.68
CA TRP A 121 36.26 -30.46 -43.98
C TRP A 121 37.73 -30.15 -44.30
N GLN A 122 38.52 -29.74 -43.30
CA GLN A 122 39.95 -29.49 -43.47
C GLN A 122 40.73 -30.78 -43.81
N ALA A 123 40.32 -31.93 -43.28
CA ALA A 123 40.96 -33.22 -43.52
C ALA A 123 40.73 -33.78 -44.94
N GLN A 124 39.74 -33.28 -45.69
CA GLN A 124 39.43 -33.72 -47.07
C GLN A 124 40.42 -33.18 -48.12
N THR A 125 41.47 -32.48 -47.72
CA THR A 125 42.47 -31.85 -48.60
C THR A 125 43.51 -32.81 -49.20
N LYS A 126 43.33 -34.13 -49.06
CA LYS A 126 44.24 -35.14 -49.65
C LYS A 126 43.77 -35.49 -51.08
N PRO A 127 44.56 -35.22 -52.13
CA PRO A 127 44.15 -35.54 -53.49
C PRO A 127 44.20 -37.05 -53.72
N GLY A 128 43.02 -37.68 -53.81
CA GLY A 128 42.85 -38.95 -54.49
C GLY A 128 42.68 -38.74 -56.00
N GLU A 129 42.76 -39.80 -56.80
CA GLU A 129 42.48 -39.79 -58.25
C GLU A 129 41.02 -39.35 -58.52
N GLN A 130 40.79 -38.03 -58.57
CA GLN A 130 39.49 -37.43 -58.82
C GLN A 130 39.55 -36.54 -60.06
N THR A 131 38.41 -36.45 -60.77
CA THR A 131 38.29 -35.60 -61.96
C THR A 131 38.25 -34.12 -61.58
N VAL A 132 38.67 -33.25 -62.49
CA VAL A 132 38.71 -31.79 -62.28
C VAL A 132 37.31 -31.22 -61.95
N ALA A 133 36.24 -31.79 -62.50
CA ALA A 133 34.86 -31.38 -62.21
C ALA A 133 34.46 -31.70 -60.76
N ALA A 134 34.74 -32.93 -60.28
CA ALA A 134 34.47 -33.35 -58.91
C ALA A 134 35.26 -32.53 -57.87
N LEU A 135 36.51 -32.19 -58.19
CA LEU A 135 37.35 -31.32 -57.34
C LEU A 135 36.78 -29.90 -57.21
N ARG A 136 36.16 -29.37 -58.28
CA ARG A 136 35.57 -28.02 -58.27
C ARG A 136 34.30 -27.95 -57.43
N GLU A 137 33.42 -28.94 -57.56
CA GLU A 137 32.18 -29.04 -56.79
C GLU A 137 32.47 -29.23 -55.29
N LEU A 138 33.40 -30.14 -54.96
CA LEU A 138 33.87 -30.34 -53.59
C LEU A 138 34.48 -29.07 -52.99
N ALA A 139 35.27 -28.31 -53.77
CA ALA A 139 35.87 -27.06 -53.30
C ALA A 139 34.80 -25.97 -53.00
N GLU A 140 33.73 -25.92 -53.78
CA GLU A 140 32.63 -24.98 -53.57
C GLU A 140 31.82 -25.33 -52.31
N GLU A 141 31.43 -26.60 -52.14
CA GLU A 141 30.75 -27.08 -50.94
C GLU A 141 31.60 -26.91 -49.68
N MET A 142 32.88 -27.29 -49.75
CA MET A 142 33.83 -27.12 -48.65
C MET A 142 34.00 -25.63 -48.30
N GLY A 143 34.13 -24.76 -49.30
CA GLY A 143 34.24 -23.31 -49.10
C GLY A 143 32.99 -22.68 -48.48
N LYS A 144 31.79 -23.19 -48.80
CA LYS A 144 30.54 -22.78 -48.15
C LYS A 144 30.46 -23.31 -46.71
N ALA A 145 30.67 -24.60 -46.50
CA ALA A 145 30.56 -25.25 -45.20
C ALA A 145 31.61 -24.72 -44.20
N LEU A 146 32.84 -24.45 -44.63
CA LEU A 146 33.86 -23.83 -43.78
C LEU A 146 33.50 -22.40 -43.40
N ARG A 147 33.00 -21.58 -44.33
CA ARG A 147 32.55 -20.20 -44.02
C ARG A 147 31.42 -20.20 -43.00
N GLU A 148 30.38 -21.02 -43.23
CA GLU A 148 29.23 -21.11 -42.34
C GLU A 148 29.60 -21.65 -40.95
N ASN A 149 30.38 -22.73 -40.88
CA ASN A 149 30.80 -23.30 -39.59
C ASN A 149 31.78 -22.37 -38.86
N THR A 150 32.69 -21.69 -39.55
CA THR A 150 33.61 -20.73 -38.92
C THR A 150 32.86 -19.53 -38.36
N ALA A 151 31.89 -18.98 -39.11
CA ALA A 151 31.02 -17.92 -38.64
C ALA A 151 30.23 -18.36 -37.39
N LYS A 152 29.64 -19.56 -37.41
CA LYS A 152 28.96 -20.12 -36.23
C LYS A 152 29.89 -20.26 -35.03
N ALA A 153 31.10 -20.80 -35.22
CA ALA A 153 32.09 -20.91 -34.14
C ALA A 153 32.47 -19.54 -33.56
N GLN A 154 32.64 -18.53 -34.42
CA GLN A 154 32.90 -17.13 -34.01
C GLN A 154 31.74 -16.51 -33.23
N THR A 155 30.49 -16.93 -33.46
CA THR A 155 29.33 -16.47 -32.66
C THR A 155 29.16 -17.25 -31.36
N LEU A 156 29.47 -18.54 -31.32
CA LEU A 156 29.29 -19.39 -30.14
C LEU A 156 30.40 -19.19 -29.10
N THR A 157 31.63 -18.89 -29.53
CA THR A 157 32.77 -18.65 -28.63
C THR A 157 32.54 -17.51 -27.63
N PRO A 158 32.16 -16.28 -28.04
CA PRO A 158 31.93 -15.19 -27.09
C PRO A 158 30.71 -15.47 -26.20
N ARG A 159 29.69 -16.19 -26.69
CA ARG A 159 28.54 -16.59 -25.88
C ARG A 159 28.96 -17.58 -24.78
N LEU A 160 29.88 -18.50 -25.08
CA LEU A 160 30.44 -19.41 -24.09
C LEU A 160 31.22 -18.65 -23.00
N GLU A 161 32.10 -17.73 -23.41
CA GLU A 161 32.86 -16.88 -22.49
C GLU A 161 31.96 -16.01 -21.60
N GLU A 162 30.87 -15.46 -22.16
CA GLU A 162 29.86 -14.70 -21.41
C GLU A 162 29.17 -15.58 -20.35
N LEU A 163 28.75 -16.79 -20.72
CA LEU A 163 28.11 -17.73 -19.80
C LEU A 163 29.07 -18.16 -18.68
N GLU A 164 30.34 -18.42 -18.99
CA GLU A 164 31.37 -18.75 -18.00
C GLU A 164 31.62 -17.59 -17.03
N ALA A 165 31.71 -16.36 -17.53
CA ALA A 165 31.84 -15.16 -16.68
C ALA A 165 30.63 -14.98 -15.75
N ARG A 166 29.41 -15.23 -16.25
CA ARG A 166 28.17 -15.18 -15.43
C ARG A 166 28.15 -16.28 -14.38
N ILE A 167 28.60 -17.49 -14.71
CA ILE A 167 28.74 -18.59 -13.75
C ILE A 167 29.69 -18.19 -12.61
N VAL A 168 30.88 -17.67 -12.94
CA VAL A 168 31.86 -17.21 -11.92
C VAL A 168 31.27 -16.12 -11.03
N TRP A 169 30.50 -15.19 -11.62
CA TRP A 169 29.84 -14.13 -10.86
C TRP A 169 28.80 -14.68 -9.87
N VAL A 170 27.94 -15.60 -10.32
CA VAL A 170 26.93 -16.26 -9.45
C VAL A 170 27.59 -17.14 -8.39
N GLU A 171 28.67 -17.86 -8.71
CA GLU A 171 29.42 -18.66 -7.74
C GLU A 171 30.04 -17.78 -6.65
N LYS A 172 30.52 -16.59 -7.00
CA LYS A 172 30.99 -15.59 -6.03
C LYS A 172 29.85 -15.07 -5.15
N GLU A 173 28.70 -14.77 -5.74
CA GLU A 173 27.52 -14.32 -4.99
C GLU A 173 27.01 -15.38 -4.00
N ILE A 174 27.04 -16.66 -4.41
CA ILE A 174 26.78 -17.81 -3.53
C ILE A 174 27.79 -17.86 -2.39
N ALA A 175 29.09 -17.70 -2.66
CA ALA A 175 30.13 -17.73 -1.64
C ALA A 175 29.98 -16.58 -0.63
N ASP A 176 29.72 -15.36 -1.11
CA ASP A 176 29.48 -14.18 -0.28
C ASP A 176 28.22 -14.32 0.57
N THR A 177 27.16 -14.94 0.02
CA THR A 177 25.90 -15.20 0.73
C THR A 177 26.03 -16.34 1.74
N ALA A 178 26.82 -17.38 1.42
CA ALA A 178 27.11 -18.48 2.34
C ALA A 178 28.00 -18.06 3.51
N GLY A 179 28.88 -17.07 3.31
CA GLY A 179 29.74 -16.48 4.35
C GLY A 179 29.00 -15.54 5.31
N LYS A 180 27.86 -14.99 4.89
CA LYS A 180 26.98 -14.15 5.71
C LYS A 180 25.90 -15.04 6.35
N GLY A 181 26.26 -15.71 7.43
CA GLY A 181 25.28 -16.40 8.27
C GLY A 181 24.12 -15.46 8.64
N ARG A 182 22.91 -16.01 8.73
CA ARG A 182 21.74 -15.30 9.25
C ARG A 182 21.59 -15.61 10.73
N THR A 183 21.26 -14.59 11.51
CA THR A 183 20.85 -14.77 12.90
C THR A 183 19.43 -15.33 12.94
N VAL A 184 19.20 -16.36 13.74
CA VAL A 184 17.87 -16.93 14.00
C VAL A 184 17.65 -17.07 15.50
N TRP A 185 16.39 -17.13 15.92
CA TRP A 185 16.05 -17.51 17.29
C TRP A 185 15.92 -19.03 17.39
N GLU A 186 16.61 -19.62 18.35
CA GLU A 186 16.43 -21.00 18.77
C GLU A 186 15.58 -20.97 20.05
N VAL A 187 14.31 -21.38 19.93
CA VAL A 187 13.36 -21.39 21.04
C VAL A 187 13.21 -22.82 21.54
N ARG A 188 13.60 -23.08 22.79
CA ARG A 188 13.35 -24.33 23.47
C ARG A 188 12.02 -24.25 24.21
N VAL A 189 11.12 -25.16 23.88
CA VAL A 189 9.79 -25.30 24.48
C VAL A 189 9.83 -26.49 25.43
N LEU A 190 9.44 -26.28 26.68
CA LEU A 190 9.30 -27.34 27.67
C LEU A 190 7.82 -27.66 27.86
N ILE A 191 7.45 -28.92 27.72
CA ILE A 191 6.07 -29.41 27.77
C ILE A 191 5.94 -30.42 28.89
N ALA A 192 4.95 -30.22 29.77
CA ALA A 192 4.55 -31.19 30.77
C ALA A 192 3.40 -32.04 30.24
N GLY A 193 3.47 -33.36 30.41
CA GLY A 193 2.42 -34.29 29.98
C GLY A 193 2.75 -35.01 28.68
N GLU A 194 1.72 -35.34 27.91
CA GLU A 194 1.87 -36.10 26.66
C GLU A 194 2.50 -35.25 25.58
N ALA A 195 3.45 -35.83 24.85
CA ALA A 195 4.29 -35.11 23.91
C ALA A 195 3.56 -35.01 22.55
N PRO A 196 3.15 -33.81 22.10
CA PRO A 196 2.46 -33.66 20.82
C PRO A 196 3.38 -33.97 19.63
N LYS A 197 2.81 -34.47 18.54
CA LYS A 197 3.52 -34.70 17.26
C LYS A 197 3.69 -33.41 16.45
N GLU A 198 2.76 -32.48 16.60
CA GLU A 198 2.73 -31.21 15.89
C GLU A 198 2.45 -30.07 16.87
N LEU A 199 3.09 -28.92 16.65
CA LEU A 199 2.84 -27.69 17.40
C LEU A 199 2.34 -26.62 16.44
N ALA A 200 1.11 -26.15 16.69
CA ALA A 200 0.59 -24.93 16.10
C ALA A 200 0.95 -23.75 16.99
N TYR A 201 1.59 -22.74 16.42
CA TYR A 201 2.01 -21.55 17.15
C TYR A 201 1.91 -20.29 16.30
N THR A 202 1.87 -19.18 17.00
CA THR A 202 1.71 -17.85 16.44
C THR A 202 2.77 -16.93 17.03
N TYR A 203 3.35 -16.06 16.21
CA TYR A 203 4.30 -15.05 16.67
C TYR A 203 4.18 -13.77 15.84
N THR A 204 4.70 -12.68 16.40
CA THR A 204 4.78 -11.38 15.73
C THR A 204 6.13 -11.25 15.03
N LEU A 205 6.09 -10.89 13.74
CA LEU A 205 7.23 -10.44 12.97
C LEU A 205 7.26 -8.90 12.90
N ARG A 206 8.46 -8.36 13.00
CA ARG A 206 8.77 -6.96 12.69
C ARG A 206 9.30 -6.83 11.26
N ASP A 207 9.51 -5.59 10.80
CA ASP A 207 10.06 -5.27 9.47
C ASP A 207 9.26 -5.85 8.29
N CYS A 208 7.97 -6.05 8.51
CA CYS A 208 6.99 -6.45 7.52
C CYS A 208 5.72 -5.63 7.76
N GLY A 209 4.93 -5.40 6.73
CA GLY A 209 3.72 -4.62 6.87
C GLY A 209 3.07 -4.31 5.54
N TRP A 210 2.05 -3.48 5.59
CA TRP A 210 1.36 -3.01 4.40
C TRP A 210 0.85 -1.57 4.54
N THR A 211 0.68 -0.89 3.41
CA THR A 211 0.05 0.44 3.38
C THR A 211 -1.03 0.49 2.30
N PRO A 212 -2.20 1.10 2.57
CA PRO A 212 -3.23 1.31 1.56
C PRO A 212 -2.78 2.33 0.51
N MET A 213 -3.06 2.03 -0.74
CA MET A 213 -2.87 2.92 -1.89
C MET A 213 -4.17 2.96 -2.68
N TYR A 214 -4.61 4.17 -3.03
CA TYR A 214 -5.83 4.41 -3.79
C TYR A 214 -5.50 5.08 -5.11
N ARG A 215 -6.24 4.72 -6.15
CA ARG A 215 -6.29 5.45 -7.41
C ARG A 215 -7.74 5.82 -7.68
N LEU A 216 -8.01 7.10 -7.82
CA LEU A 216 -9.33 7.63 -8.18
C LEU A 216 -9.18 8.34 -9.50
N GLU A 217 -9.80 7.80 -10.53
CA GLU A 217 -9.76 8.35 -11.88
C GLU A 217 -11.14 8.89 -12.27
N ALA A 218 -11.28 10.22 -12.19
CA ALA A 218 -12.51 10.91 -12.52
C ALA A 218 -12.73 10.98 -14.04
N SER A 219 -13.93 10.60 -14.46
CA SER A 219 -14.44 10.76 -15.82
C SER A 219 -15.71 11.62 -15.80
N PRO A 220 -15.61 12.96 -15.85
CA PRO A 220 -16.78 13.84 -15.79
C PRO A 220 -17.83 13.57 -16.89
N ALA A 221 -17.38 13.15 -18.08
CA ALA A 221 -18.28 12.78 -19.18
C ALA A 221 -19.11 11.51 -18.88
N ARG A 222 -18.56 10.58 -18.10
CA ARG A 222 -19.22 9.32 -17.71
C ARG A 222 -19.96 9.42 -16.38
N LYS A 223 -19.78 10.52 -15.63
CA LYS A 223 -20.31 10.69 -14.27
C LYS A 223 -19.87 9.56 -13.33
N SER A 224 -18.61 9.13 -13.48
CA SER A 224 -18.03 8.06 -12.67
C SER A 224 -16.60 8.39 -12.22
N ILE A 225 -16.19 7.77 -11.13
CA ILE A 225 -14.79 7.61 -10.74
C ILE A 225 -14.44 6.13 -10.86
N ASP A 226 -13.42 5.81 -11.65
CA ASP A 226 -12.83 4.48 -11.63
C ASP A 226 -11.92 4.39 -10.41
N PHE A 227 -12.34 3.61 -9.42
CA PHE A 227 -11.67 3.43 -8.14
C PHE A 227 -10.86 2.14 -8.14
N SER A 228 -9.61 2.22 -7.71
CA SER A 228 -8.79 1.06 -7.40
C SER A 228 -8.16 1.23 -6.02
N TRP A 229 -8.26 0.16 -5.23
CA TRP A 229 -7.63 0.03 -3.94
C TRP A 229 -6.60 -1.09 -3.99
N GLN A 230 -5.37 -0.73 -3.63
CA GLN A 230 -4.25 -1.63 -3.62
C GLN A 230 -3.56 -1.59 -2.26
N ALA A 231 -2.90 -2.68 -1.90
CA ALA A 231 -1.99 -2.76 -0.78
C ALA A 231 -0.56 -2.82 -1.28
N LYS A 232 0.26 -1.89 -0.78
CA LYS A 232 1.71 -1.97 -0.87
C LYS A 232 2.21 -2.80 0.30
N VAL A 233 2.61 -4.04 0.03
CA VAL A 233 3.06 -5.03 1.00
C VAL A 233 4.57 -5.17 0.97
N TRP A 234 5.22 -5.22 2.14
CA TRP A 234 6.63 -5.57 2.26
C TRP A 234 6.82 -6.60 3.36
N GLN A 235 7.80 -7.48 3.19
CA GLN A 235 8.21 -8.39 4.25
C GLN A 235 9.71 -8.68 4.17
N ARG A 236 10.38 -8.59 5.31
CA ARG A 236 11.82 -8.82 5.45
C ARG A 236 12.12 -9.95 6.44
N SER A 237 11.24 -10.95 6.48
CA SER A 237 11.41 -12.13 7.34
C SER A 237 12.60 -13.00 6.91
N GLY A 238 13.08 -12.83 5.68
CA GLY A 238 14.11 -13.69 5.08
C GLY A 238 13.59 -15.05 4.60
N GLN A 239 12.27 -15.28 4.69
CA GLN A 239 11.58 -16.45 4.18
C GLN A 239 10.55 -16.03 3.13
N ASP A 240 10.50 -16.76 2.02
CA ASP A 240 9.41 -16.60 1.07
C ASP A 240 8.13 -17.22 1.65
N TRP A 241 7.05 -16.43 1.69
CA TRP A 241 5.73 -16.95 2.00
C TRP A 241 5.13 -17.53 0.73
N SER A 242 4.86 -18.83 0.72
CA SER A 242 4.34 -19.55 -0.46
C SER A 242 2.97 -20.13 -0.16
N ASP A 243 1.96 -19.75 -0.95
CA ASP A 243 0.57 -20.23 -0.83
C ASP A 243 -0.08 -20.00 0.56
N VAL A 244 0.24 -18.88 1.20
CA VAL A 244 -0.23 -18.54 2.56
C VAL A 244 -1.58 -17.85 2.49
N ARG A 245 -2.48 -18.13 3.45
CA ARG A 245 -3.70 -17.32 3.58
C ARG A 245 -3.33 -15.95 4.14
N LEU A 246 -3.51 -14.90 3.34
CA LEU A 246 -3.04 -13.56 3.67
C LEU A 246 -4.20 -12.67 4.10
N PHE A 247 -4.07 -12.06 5.28
CA PHE A 247 -4.97 -11.02 5.76
C PHE A 247 -4.23 -9.69 5.81
N LEU A 248 -4.93 -8.61 5.43
CA LEU A 248 -4.47 -7.24 5.64
C LEU A 248 -5.31 -6.64 6.75
N ALA A 249 -4.70 -6.13 7.81
CA ALA A 249 -5.38 -5.58 8.97
C ALA A 249 -4.89 -4.16 9.26
N THR A 250 -5.80 -3.26 9.65
CA THR A 250 -5.47 -1.84 9.86
C THR A 250 -4.85 -1.51 11.21
N MET A 251 -5.01 -2.39 12.20
CA MET A 251 -4.43 -2.22 13.53
C MET A 251 -4.05 -3.57 14.12
N GLN A 252 -2.88 -3.62 14.73
CA GLN A 252 -2.51 -4.75 15.59
C GLN A 252 -3.21 -4.57 16.94
N PRO A 253 -3.92 -5.59 17.46
CA PRO A 253 -4.44 -5.54 18.82
C PRO A 253 -3.28 -5.32 19.79
N GLN A 254 -3.31 -4.22 20.54
CA GLN A 254 -2.41 -4.04 21.66
C GLN A 254 -2.87 -4.98 22.78
N ILE A 255 -2.16 -6.09 23.00
CA ILE A 255 -2.43 -7.01 24.10
C ILE A 255 -1.82 -6.41 25.36
N GLN A 256 -2.51 -5.44 25.95
CA GLN A 256 -2.21 -4.97 27.30
C GLN A 256 -2.98 -5.87 28.28
N ALA A 257 -2.31 -6.86 28.86
CA ALA A 257 -2.92 -7.79 29.82
C ALA A 257 -3.28 -7.11 31.15
N GLU A 258 -2.52 -6.09 31.52
CA GLU A 258 -2.70 -5.34 32.78
C GLU A 258 -2.86 -3.84 32.49
N PRO A 259 -3.88 -3.18 33.07
CA PRO A 259 -4.04 -1.74 32.94
C PRO A 259 -2.82 -1.03 33.55
N SER A 260 -2.43 0.12 32.97
CA SER A 260 -1.43 0.99 33.59
C SER A 260 -1.90 1.41 34.99
N SER A 261 -0.99 1.44 35.97
CA SER A 261 -1.31 1.90 37.32
C SER A 261 -1.80 3.35 37.31
N LEU A 262 -2.88 3.65 38.02
CA LEU A 262 -3.34 5.02 38.21
C LEU A 262 -2.27 5.82 38.99
N PRO A 263 -1.86 7.00 38.52
CA PRO A 263 -1.06 7.89 39.35
C PRO A 263 -1.90 8.32 40.58
N PRO A 264 -1.27 8.64 41.72
CA PRO A 264 -1.99 9.20 42.86
C PRO A 264 -2.64 10.53 42.45
N TRP A 265 -3.92 10.69 42.73
CA TRP A 265 -4.65 11.95 42.50
C TRP A 265 -4.45 12.88 43.70
N GLU A 266 -3.32 13.59 43.72
CA GLU A 266 -2.99 14.56 44.77
C GLU A 266 -3.51 15.96 44.43
N ILE A 267 -4.23 16.61 45.35
CA ILE A 267 -4.62 18.03 45.25
C ILE A 267 -3.82 18.81 46.30
N GLY A 268 -2.90 19.67 45.85
CA GLY A 268 -2.05 20.51 46.70
C GLY A 268 -1.77 21.89 46.07
N PRO A 269 -1.22 22.86 46.82
CA PRO A 269 -0.93 24.20 46.30
C PRO A 269 0.08 24.14 45.14
N GLN A 270 -0.21 24.86 44.05
CA GLN A 270 0.67 24.93 42.88
C GLN A 270 2.08 25.41 43.28
N ARG A 271 3.06 24.50 43.28
CA ARG A 271 4.47 24.91 43.23
C ARG A 271 4.78 25.38 41.80
N VAL A 272 5.17 26.64 41.67
CA VAL A 272 5.51 27.26 40.38
C VAL A 272 6.82 26.65 39.86
N PHE A 273 6.72 25.64 38.99
CA PHE A 273 7.84 25.13 38.21
C PHE A 273 7.90 25.84 36.85
N ARG A 274 9.06 26.42 36.50
CA ARG A 274 9.34 26.98 35.18
C ARG A 274 9.34 25.84 34.14
N LYS A 275 8.57 26.01 33.07
CA LYS A 275 8.34 25.04 31.99
C LYS A 275 9.61 24.66 31.22
N ALA A 276 9.73 23.38 30.89
CA ALA A 276 10.24 22.93 29.59
C ALA A 276 9.08 22.24 28.82
N MET A 277 9.13 22.34 27.49
CA MET A 277 8.05 22.13 26.52
C MET A 277 7.68 20.67 26.20
N ALA A 278 6.41 20.52 25.76
CA ALA A 278 5.82 19.54 24.81
C ALA A 278 5.79 18.05 25.21
N GLY A 279 4.77 17.23 24.91
CA GLY A 279 3.52 17.34 24.14
C GLY A 279 2.66 16.08 24.39
N ALA A 280 1.36 16.15 24.02
CA ALA A 280 0.20 15.28 24.38
C ALA A 280 0.25 13.80 23.87
N PRO A 281 -0.76 12.89 24.08
CA PRO A 281 -2.11 12.95 24.70
C PRO A 281 -2.55 11.72 25.57
N MET A 282 -3.78 11.71 26.14
CA MET A 282 -4.55 10.50 26.55
C MET A 282 -6.04 10.77 26.28
N MET A 283 -6.69 10.03 25.37
CA MET A 283 -7.50 8.80 25.56
C MET A 283 -8.98 9.03 25.95
N ALA A 284 -9.87 8.30 25.28
CA ALA A 284 -11.08 7.65 25.83
C ALA A 284 -11.58 6.66 24.76
N MET A 285 -11.58 5.32 24.90
CA MET A 285 -12.19 4.39 25.86
C MET A 285 -13.67 4.08 25.52
N ARG A 286 -13.98 2.82 25.11
CA ARG A 286 -14.73 1.81 25.89
C ARG A 286 -15.25 0.63 25.05
N SER A 287 -15.24 -0.52 25.70
CA SER A 287 -15.75 -1.87 25.41
C SER A 287 -17.27 -1.99 25.73
N ASP A 288 -18.05 -3.06 25.52
CA ASP A 288 -17.87 -4.54 25.49
C ASP A 288 -19.06 -5.23 24.77
N ALA A 289 -18.86 -6.46 24.24
CA ALA A 289 -19.63 -7.69 24.55
C ALA A 289 -19.40 -8.83 23.51
N ALA A 290 -19.25 -10.07 24.00
CA ALA A 290 -18.86 -11.28 23.28
C ALA A 290 -20.02 -12.29 23.08
N ASN A 291 -20.01 -13.09 21.99
CA ASN A 291 -19.87 -14.58 22.03
C ASN A 291 -19.87 -15.25 20.63
N GLU A 292 -19.16 -16.38 20.57
CA GLU A 292 -18.89 -17.39 19.49
C GLU A 292 -20.14 -18.22 19.07
N GLU A 293 -20.26 -19.00 17.95
CA GLU A 293 -19.33 -19.94 17.27
C GLU A 293 -19.93 -20.55 15.93
N MET A 294 -19.08 -20.86 14.91
CA MET A 294 -19.04 -21.95 13.87
C MET A 294 -20.23 -22.31 12.90
N PHE A 295 -20.09 -22.79 11.63
CA PHE A 295 -19.03 -23.37 10.76
C PHE A 295 -19.43 -23.42 9.23
N ALA A 296 -18.42 -23.39 8.33
CA ALA A 296 -18.20 -24.05 6.99
C ALA A 296 -19.23 -23.92 5.80
N ALA A 297 -18.90 -23.89 4.47
CA ALA A 297 -17.69 -23.81 3.63
C ALA A 297 -18.01 -23.55 2.11
N ALA A 298 -17.00 -23.08 1.35
CA ALA A 298 -16.76 -23.12 -0.13
C ALA A 298 -17.31 -21.98 -1.06
N PRO A 299 -16.71 -21.70 -2.26
CA PRO A 299 -15.71 -20.65 -2.46
C PRO A 299 -16.03 -19.57 -3.52
N ALA A 300 -15.36 -18.39 -3.43
CA ALA A 300 -14.84 -17.47 -4.48
C ALA A 300 -15.04 -15.95 -4.18
N GLU A 301 -14.00 -15.15 -4.48
CA GLU A 301 -13.82 -13.67 -4.39
C GLU A 301 -13.50 -13.04 -3.00
N PRO A 302 -12.66 -11.97 -2.91
CA PRO A 302 -12.16 -11.41 -1.65
C PRO A 302 -13.24 -10.67 -0.83
N VAL A 303 -13.29 -10.87 0.49
CA VAL A 303 -14.35 -10.36 1.39
C VAL A 303 -13.74 -9.65 2.62
N GLN A 304 -14.34 -8.53 3.03
CA GLN A 304 -13.99 -7.83 4.28
C GLN A 304 -14.45 -8.65 5.50
N VAL A 305 -13.55 -8.89 6.45
CA VAL A 305 -13.82 -9.58 7.72
C VAL A 305 -13.62 -8.58 8.87
N ARG A 306 -14.66 -8.31 9.65
CA ARG A 306 -14.53 -7.52 10.89
C ARG A 306 -14.14 -8.43 12.05
N HIS A 307 -13.01 -8.13 12.70
CA HIS A 307 -12.69 -8.68 14.02
C HIS A 307 -13.10 -7.69 15.11
N SER A 308 -13.26 -8.16 16.35
CA SER A 308 -13.68 -7.34 17.49
C SER A 308 -12.73 -6.19 17.83
N THR A 309 -11.51 -6.19 17.29
CA THR A 309 -10.45 -5.22 17.60
C THR A 309 -9.85 -4.51 16.36
N TYR A 310 -10.17 -4.97 15.14
CA TYR A 310 -9.67 -4.37 13.89
C TYR A 310 -10.47 -4.83 12.66
N ALA A 311 -10.38 -4.06 11.57
CA ALA A 311 -10.86 -4.48 10.25
C ALA A 311 -9.75 -5.28 9.54
N ALA A 312 -10.12 -6.42 8.94
CA ALA A 312 -9.23 -7.24 8.13
C ALA A 312 -9.83 -7.53 6.76
N TRP A 313 -8.97 -7.69 5.75
CA TRP A 313 -9.34 -8.10 4.40
C TRP A 313 -8.66 -9.42 4.09
N ASP A 314 -9.46 -10.46 3.81
CA ASP A 314 -8.95 -11.76 3.37
C ASP A 314 -8.57 -11.67 1.89
N MET A 315 -7.27 -11.75 1.62
CA MET A 315 -6.71 -11.73 0.27
C MET A 315 -6.71 -13.13 -0.37
N GLY A 316 -7.21 -14.13 0.33
CA GLY A 316 -7.12 -15.54 -0.03
C GLY A 316 -5.67 -16.03 0.06
N LYS A 317 -5.38 -17.07 -0.73
CA LYS A 317 -4.02 -17.62 -0.81
C LYS A 317 -3.12 -16.76 -1.69
N LYS A 318 -1.98 -16.32 -1.16
CA LYS A 318 -0.99 -15.50 -1.85
C LYS A 318 0.42 -15.98 -1.56
N SER A 319 1.32 -15.74 -2.51
CA SER A 319 2.76 -15.90 -2.30
C SER A 319 3.42 -14.52 -2.24
N VAL A 320 4.18 -14.27 -1.17
CA VAL A 320 4.87 -13.00 -0.91
C VAL A 320 6.35 -13.29 -0.68
N PRO A 321 7.21 -13.12 -1.70
CA PRO A 321 8.65 -13.31 -1.56
C PRO A 321 9.27 -12.34 -0.55
N ALA A 322 10.40 -12.71 0.04
CA ALA A 322 11.15 -11.85 0.94
C ALA A 322 11.88 -10.75 0.17
N GLY A 323 11.95 -9.57 0.79
CA GLY A 323 12.70 -8.43 0.27
C GLY A 323 11.81 -7.38 -0.36
N ASP A 324 11.66 -7.44 -1.68
CA ASP A 324 11.05 -6.36 -2.47
C ASP A 324 9.57 -6.18 -2.15
N THR A 325 9.14 -4.92 -2.23
CA THR A 325 7.74 -4.54 -2.06
C THR A 325 6.87 -5.10 -3.19
N ARG A 326 5.69 -5.60 -2.85
CA ARG A 326 4.65 -6.04 -3.79
C ARG A 326 3.44 -5.15 -3.71
N ILE A 327 2.75 -4.99 -4.85
CA ILE A 327 1.46 -4.32 -4.92
C ILE A 327 0.41 -5.41 -5.17
N LEU A 328 -0.58 -5.49 -4.29
CA LEU A 328 -1.70 -6.42 -4.40
C LEU A 328 -2.99 -5.62 -4.58
N GLU A 329 -3.82 -5.96 -5.56
CA GLU A 329 -5.14 -5.36 -5.71
C GLU A 329 -6.10 -5.93 -4.66
N ILE A 330 -6.76 -5.05 -3.91
CA ILE A 330 -7.79 -5.39 -2.91
C ILE A 330 -9.16 -5.28 -3.55
N GLU A 331 -9.46 -4.13 -4.14
CA GLU A 331 -10.77 -3.80 -4.69
C GLU A 331 -10.60 -2.96 -5.96
N ARG A 332 -11.50 -3.18 -6.91
CA ARG A 332 -11.70 -2.29 -8.06
C ARG A 332 -13.20 -2.08 -8.22
N ASP A 333 -13.60 -0.82 -8.35
CA ASP A 333 -15.00 -0.43 -8.37
C ASP A 333 -15.19 0.80 -9.28
N ALA A 334 -16.41 1.02 -9.74
CA ALA A 334 -16.78 2.20 -10.51
C ALA A 334 -17.80 3.00 -9.69
N TRP A 335 -17.36 4.09 -9.08
CA TRP A 335 -18.22 4.91 -8.22
C TRP A 335 -19.07 5.84 -9.09
N PRO A 336 -20.41 5.72 -9.07
CA PRO A 336 -21.26 6.72 -9.69
C PRO A 336 -21.17 8.03 -8.90
N VAL A 337 -20.90 9.14 -9.60
CA VAL A 337 -20.71 10.44 -8.94
C VAL A 337 -21.41 11.59 -9.67
N SER A 338 -21.81 12.60 -8.91
CA SER A 338 -22.18 13.90 -9.47
C SER A 338 -20.97 14.84 -9.45
N PHE A 339 -20.66 15.43 -10.61
CA PHE A 339 -19.60 16.44 -10.71
C PHE A 339 -20.17 17.86 -10.67
N THR A 340 -19.57 18.69 -9.82
CA THR A 340 -19.89 20.11 -9.68
C THR A 340 -18.59 20.90 -9.55
N HIS A 341 -18.54 22.10 -10.11
CA HIS A 341 -17.41 23.02 -9.91
C HIS A 341 -17.71 23.94 -8.74
N LEU A 342 -16.98 23.79 -7.63
CA LEU A 342 -17.10 24.65 -6.47
C LEU A 342 -16.26 25.90 -6.65
N ILE A 343 -16.87 27.07 -6.47
CA ILE A 343 -16.23 28.38 -6.59
C ILE A 343 -16.49 29.17 -5.31
N ARG A 344 -15.45 29.75 -4.70
CA ARG A 344 -15.55 30.60 -3.50
C ARG A 344 -14.89 31.96 -3.74
N PRO A 345 -15.57 32.90 -4.43
CA PRO A 345 -14.96 34.16 -4.91
C PRO A 345 -14.45 35.11 -3.83
N SER A 346 -14.78 34.88 -2.56
CA SER A 346 -14.23 35.59 -1.40
C SER A 346 -12.84 35.10 -1.00
N LEU A 347 -12.48 33.86 -1.37
CA LEU A 347 -11.19 33.24 -1.07
C LEU A 347 -10.27 33.27 -2.30
N ASP A 348 -10.76 32.80 -3.45
CA ASP A 348 -10.06 32.85 -4.73
C ASP A 348 -11.03 32.83 -5.93
N SER A 349 -10.51 33.13 -7.13
CA SER A 349 -11.30 33.16 -8.37
C SER A 349 -11.40 31.81 -9.08
N LYS A 350 -10.88 30.73 -8.49
CA LYS A 350 -10.71 29.44 -9.14
C LYS A 350 -11.94 28.56 -8.94
N ALA A 351 -12.17 27.69 -9.92
CA ALA A 351 -13.18 26.65 -9.85
C ALA A 351 -12.54 25.30 -9.52
N PHE A 352 -13.00 24.64 -8.47
CA PHE A 352 -12.50 23.32 -8.06
C PHE A 352 -13.45 22.24 -8.52
N VAL A 353 -12.93 21.23 -9.23
CA VAL A 353 -13.73 20.07 -9.66
C VAL A 353 -14.04 19.22 -8.44
N GLN A 354 -15.30 19.18 -8.03
CA GLN A 354 -15.80 18.37 -6.93
C GLN A 354 -16.60 17.19 -7.49
N ALA A 355 -16.31 15.99 -7.01
CA ALA A 355 -17.12 14.81 -7.20
C ALA A 355 -17.76 14.41 -5.88
N LYS A 356 -19.07 14.15 -5.91
CA LYS A 356 -19.81 13.57 -4.77
C LYS A 356 -20.31 12.18 -5.15
N ALA A 357 -19.98 11.20 -4.33
CA ALA A 357 -20.43 9.81 -4.44
C ALA A 357 -21.34 9.46 -3.27
N GLU A 358 -22.38 8.69 -3.54
CA GLU A 358 -23.25 8.08 -2.53
C GLU A 358 -23.23 6.56 -2.73
N PHE A 359 -23.03 5.81 -1.64
CA PHE A 359 -22.89 4.36 -1.64
C PHE A 359 -24.09 3.70 -0.97
N ALA A 360 -24.59 2.61 -1.57
CA ALA A 360 -25.67 1.82 -0.98
C ALA A 360 -25.24 1.21 0.37
N GLU A 361 -24.00 0.71 0.43
CA GLU A 361 -23.37 0.18 1.63
C GLU A 361 -22.25 1.11 2.11
N PRO A 362 -22.06 1.25 3.44
CA PRO A 362 -20.97 2.08 3.96
C PRO A 362 -19.61 1.50 3.53
N LYS A 363 -18.75 2.33 2.96
CA LYS A 363 -17.36 1.96 2.66
C LYS A 363 -16.45 2.27 3.84
N GLU A 364 -15.46 1.41 4.06
CA GLU A 364 -14.39 1.60 5.04
C GLU A 364 -13.03 1.52 4.34
N LEU A 365 -12.51 2.68 3.97
CA LEU A 365 -11.19 2.83 3.37
C LEU A 365 -10.26 3.44 4.41
N PRO A 366 -9.30 2.67 4.96
CA PRO A 366 -8.37 3.19 5.95
C PRO A 366 -7.47 4.31 5.39
N PRO A 367 -6.85 5.13 6.25
CA PRO A 367 -5.92 6.18 5.80
C PRO A 367 -4.82 5.61 4.91
N GLY A 368 -4.69 6.16 3.70
CA GLY A 368 -3.70 5.77 2.73
C GLY A 368 -3.46 6.86 1.69
N THR A 369 -2.47 6.64 0.82
CA THR A 369 -2.15 7.61 -0.23
C THR A 369 -3.06 7.41 -1.44
N ALA A 370 -3.80 8.44 -1.82
CA ALA A 370 -4.58 8.48 -3.05
C ALA A 370 -3.85 9.25 -4.16
N PHE A 371 -3.82 8.66 -5.35
CA PHE A 371 -3.44 9.30 -6.60
C PHE A 371 -4.70 9.67 -7.36
N LEU A 372 -4.86 10.96 -7.65
CA LEU A 372 -6.07 11.50 -8.25
C LEU A 372 -5.80 11.83 -9.71
N PHE A 373 -6.68 11.35 -10.58
CA PHE A 373 -6.59 11.56 -12.01
C PHE A 373 -7.90 12.16 -12.53
N ILE A 374 -7.82 12.98 -13.57
CA ILE A 374 -8.97 13.41 -14.36
C ILE A 374 -8.65 13.19 -15.84
N ASP A 375 -9.52 12.48 -16.55
CA ASP A 375 -9.36 12.15 -17.97
C ASP A 375 -7.94 11.63 -18.33
N GLY A 376 -7.39 10.76 -17.47
CA GLY A 376 -6.06 10.12 -17.62
C GLY A 376 -4.85 10.93 -17.12
N ALA A 377 -5.02 12.21 -16.77
CA ALA A 377 -3.93 13.05 -16.25
C ALA A 377 -3.91 13.05 -14.72
N MET A 378 -2.73 12.82 -14.11
CA MET A 378 -2.56 12.92 -12.65
C MET A 378 -2.61 14.39 -12.23
N VAL A 379 -3.51 14.73 -11.31
CA VAL A 379 -3.71 16.11 -10.85
C VAL A 379 -3.24 16.35 -9.44
N ASP A 380 -3.25 15.32 -8.59
CA ASP A 380 -2.92 15.46 -7.16
C ASP A 380 -2.53 14.10 -6.54
N GLN A 381 -1.79 14.17 -5.43
CA GLN A 381 -1.49 13.04 -4.55
C GLN A 381 -1.66 13.49 -3.11
N ARG A 382 -2.52 12.82 -2.35
CA ARG A 382 -2.82 13.20 -0.96
C ARG A 382 -3.24 12.02 -0.08
N GLN A 383 -3.29 12.26 1.22
CA GLN A 383 -3.92 11.32 2.16
C GLN A 383 -5.43 11.25 1.90
N PHE A 384 -5.95 10.03 1.93
CA PHE A 384 -7.37 9.74 1.73
C PHE A 384 -7.80 8.62 2.67
N SER A 385 -8.98 8.81 3.23
CA SER A 385 -9.72 7.79 3.96
C SER A 385 -11.20 8.02 3.70
N LEU A 386 -11.99 6.98 3.87
CA LEU A 386 -13.44 7.05 3.74
C LEU A 386 -14.07 6.17 4.81
N SER A 387 -15.03 6.73 5.52
CA SER A 387 -15.88 5.97 6.43
C SER A 387 -17.31 6.48 6.26
N GLY A 388 -18.22 5.58 5.89
CA GLY A 388 -19.63 5.91 5.71
C GLY A 388 -20.10 5.76 4.26
N ARG A 389 -21.25 6.39 3.97
CA ARG A 389 -21.97 6.23 2.70
C ARG A 389 -21.75 7.35 1.70
N GLU A 390 -20.98 8.38 2.05
CA GLU A 390 -20.79 9.55 1.19
C GLU A 390 -19.30 9.85 1.05
N ALA A 391 -18.86 10.14 -0.17
CA ALA A 391 -17.51 10.64 -0.43
C ALA A 391 -17.59 11.96 -1.19
N THR A 392 -16.83 12.97 -0.73
CA THR A 392 -16.58 14.20 -1.48
C THR A 392 -15.10 14.28 -1.82
N VAL A 393 -14.77 14.33 -3.10
CA VAL A 393 -13.38 14.33 -3.60
C VAL A 393 -13.17 15.50 -4.55
N PHE A 394 -12.08 16.24 -4.34
CA PHE A 394 -11.71 17.38 -5.20
C PHE A 394 -10.56 17.02 -6.16
N PHE A 395 -10.72 17.22 -7.47
CA PHE A 395 -9.74 16.88 -8.50
C PHE A 395 -8.90 18.07 -8.95
N GLY A 396 -8.71 19.05 -8.06
CA GLY A 396 -7.98 20.28 -8.35
C GLY A 396 -8.82 21.32 -9.07
N THR A 397 -8.16 22.27 -9.72
CA THR A 397 -8.79 23.44 -10.33
C THR A 397 -9.05 23.23 -11.82
N ASP A 398 -10.22 23.61 -12.31
CA ASP A 398 -10.51 23.70 -13.73
C ASP A 398 -10.21 25.14 -14.24
N PRO A 399 -9.16 25.33 -15.06
CA PRO A 399 -8.82 26.65 -15.58
C PRO A 399 -9.81 27.19 -16.62
N LEU A 400 -10.71 26.35 -17.15
CA LEU A 400 -11.75 26.77 -18.10
C LEU A 400 -12.93 27.46 -17.40
N LEU A 401 -13.01 27.40 -16.08
CA LEU A 401 -14.01 28.12 -15.29
C LEU A 401 -13.33 29.17 -14.42
N THR A 402 -13.71 30.43 -14.62
CA THR A 402 -13.18 31.55 -13.84
C THR A 402 -14.30 32.37 -13.24
N CYS A 403 -14.08 32.88 -12.03
CA CYS A 403 -14.99 33.83 -11.41
C CYS A 403 -14.30 35.17 -11.14
N THR A 404 -14.78 36.23 -11.78
CA THR A 404 -14.29 37.59 -11.56
C THR A 404 -15.24 38.34 -10.62
N THR A 405 -14.72 38.98 -9.59
CA THR A 405 -15.50 39.85 -8.70
C THR A 405 -15.15 41.31 -8.96
N VAL A 406 -16.15 42.14 -9.24
CA VAL A 406 -16.01 43.59 -9.43
C VAL A 406 -16.78 44.31 -8.34
N LEU A 407 -16.11 45.16 -7.57
CA LEU A 407 -16.74 46.00 -6.56
C LEU A 407 -17.18 47.32 -7.21
N LYS A 408 -18.44 47.71 -6.98
CA LYS A 408 -18.99 49.00 -7.41
C LYS A 408 -18.91 50.01 -6.26
N ASP A 409 -18.68 51.26 -6.62
CA ASP A 409 -18.25 52.38 -5.75
C ASP A 409 -18.81 52.41 -4.32
N LYS A 410 -17.92 52.75 -3.39
CA LYS A 410 -18.22 53.04 -1.98
C LYS A 410 -19.02 54.33 -1.86
N LYS A 411 -20.33 54.25 -1.64
CA LYS A 411 -21.12 55.37 -1.13
C LYS A 411 -21.25 55.25 0.38
N THR A 412 -20.28 55.78 1.12
CA THR A 412 -20.50 56.12 2.54
C THR A 412 -21.33 57.42 2.54
N GLY A 413 -22.65 57.29 2.70
CA GLY A 413 -23.60 58.38 2.48
C GLY A 413 -23.98 59.15 3.75
N GLU A 414 -23.79 60.47 3.68
CA GLU A 414 -24.37 61.58 4.46
C GLU A 414 -24.37 61.53 5.99
N LYS A 415 -23.53 62.40 6.58
CA LYS A 415 -23.78 63.00 7.90
C LYS A 415 -25.09 63.81 7.82
N GLY A 416 -26.23 63.15 8.02
CA GLY A 416 -27.49 63.82 8.26
C GLY A 416 -27.37 64.74 9.49
N ILE A 417 -28.21 65.78 9.55
CA ILE A 417 -28.22 66.83 10.58
C ILE A 417 -28.48 66.25 12.01
N PHE A 418 -28.76 64.94 12.12
CA PHE A 418 -28.81 64.17 13.37
C PHE A 418 -27.61 63.22 13.48
N LYS A 419 -26.70 63.58 14.40
CA LYS A 419 -25.34 63.09 14.66
C LYS A 419 -25.19 61.68 15.28
N GLN A 420 -25.93 60.65 14.84
CA GLN A 420 -25.97 59.37 15.59
C GLN A 420 -25.92 58.05 14.79
N LYS A 421 -25.75 58.06 13.46
CA LYS A 421 -25.76 56.82 12.65
C LYS A 421 -24.65 56.82 11.60
N GLN A 422 -23.96 55.69 11.45
CA GLN A 422 -23.04 55.39 10.36
C GLN A 422 -23.65 54.34 9.43
N THR A 423 -23.55 54.56 8.11
CA THR A 423 -24.13 53.70 7.07
C THR A 423 -23.05 53.26 6.08
N PHE A 424 -23.00 51.96 5.83
CA PHE A 424 -22.03 51.27 4.98
C PHE A 424 -22.78 50.65 3.81
N LEU A 425 -22.57 51.15 2.59
CA LEU A 425 -23.14 50.59 1.37
C LEU A 425 -22.04 49.91 0.56
N ARG A 426 -22.27 48.66 0.20
CA ARG A 426 -21.36 47.88 -0.64
C ARG A 426 -22.15 47.13 -1.70
N GLN A 427 -21.71 47.25 -2.94
CA GLN A 427 -22.24 46.48 -4.05
C GLN A 427 -21.10 45.78 -4.76
N TRP A 428 -21.27 44.52 -5.09
CA TRP A 428 -20.32 43.79 -5.92
C TRP A 428 -21.03 42.83 -6.87
N THR A 429 -20.35 42.51 -7.95
CA THR A 429 -20.85 41.63 -9.00
C THR A 429 -19.83 40.52 -9.21
N MET A 430 -20.28 39.27 -9.08
CA MET A 430 -19.51 38.07 -9.37
C MET A 430 -19.96 37.52 -10.71
N THR A 431 -19.01 37.35 -11.64
CA THR A 431 -19.28 36.80 -12.97
C THR A 431 -18.50 35.51 -13.14
N VAL A 432 -19.23 34.41 -13.28
CA VAL A 432 -18.68 33.08 -13.54
C VAL A 432 -18.75 32.82 -15.03
N ARG A 433 -17.60 32.54 -15.65
CA ARG A 433 -17.49 32.26 -17.08
C ARG A 433 -17.11 30.81 -17.33
N ASN A 434 -17.84 30.13 -18.21
CA ASN A 434 -17.49 28.81 -18.71
C ASN A 434 -16.84 28.91 -20.10
N ALA A 435 -15.52 28.73 -20.17
CA ALA A 435 -14.78 28.68 -21.43
C ALA A 435 -14.69 27.27 -22.04
N ALA A 436 -15.29 26.25 -21.40
CA ALA A 436 -15.30 24.89 -21.93
C ALA A 436 -16.32 24.74 -23.08
N GLU A 437 -16.12 23.72 -23.91
CA GLU A 437 -17.00 23.38 -25.04
C GLU A 437 -18.26 22.60 -24.64
N ARG A 438 -18.50 22.45 -23.33
CA ARG A 438 -19.63 21.69 -22.77
C ARG A 438 -20.31 22.48 -21.64
N PRO A 439 -21.60 22.24 -21.37
CA PRO A 439 -22.25 22.78 -20.18
C PRO A 439 -21.61 22.21 -18.90
N VAL A 440 -21.49 23.05 -17.87
CA VAL A 440 -20.88 22.68 -16.58
C VAL A 440 -21.80 23.04 -15.43
N GLN A 441 -21.92 22.14 -14.45
CA GLN A 441 -22.58 22.45 -13.18
C GLN A 441 -21.62 23.20 -12.28
N VAL A 442 -22.08 24.32 -11.73
CA VAL A 442 -21.33 25.17 -10.81
C VAL A 442 -22.09 25.33 -9.51
N ARG A 443 -21.34 25.36 -8.40
CA ARG A 443 -21.80 25.80 -7.09
C ARG A 443 -20.94 26.96 -6.65
N ILE A 444 -21.55 28.12 -6.47
CA ILE A 444 -20.89 29.32 -5.94
C ILE A 444 -21.24 29.41 -4.46
N GLU A 445 -20.23 29.55 -3.60
CA GLU A 445 -20.40 29.74 -2.16
C GLU A 445 -19.77 31.07 -1.72
N GLU A 446 -20.51 31.87 -0.96
CA GLU A 446 -20.03 33.07 -0.28
C GLU A 446 -20.41 33.01 1.21
N PRO A 447 -19.62 33.62 2.10
CA PRO A 447 -20.00 33.79 3.49
C PRO A 447 -21.25 34.66 3.61
N ARG A 448 -22.20 34.26 4.45
CA ARG A 448 -23.30 35.12 4.88
C ARG A 448 -22.78 36.07 5.96
N PRO A 449 -22.89 37.41 5.79
CA PRO A 449 -22.56 38.33 6.85
C PRO A 449 -23.55 38.16 8.01
N LEU A 450 -23.02 38.00 9.22
CA LEU A 450 -23.81 37.81 10.44
C LEU A 450 -23.54 38.97 11.41
N PRO A 451 -24.53 39.83 11.71
CA PRO A 451 -24.35 40.85 12.72
C PRO A 451 -24.21 40.18 14.09
N ARG A 452 -23.16 40.52 14.85
CA ARG A 452 -22.88 39.98 16.19
C ARG A 452 -23.22 40.98 17.32
N ASP A 453 -23.87 42.09 16.98
CA ASP A 453 -24.39 43.10 17.90
C ASP A 453 -25.79 43.50 17.44
N GLU A 454 -26.75 43.55 18.38
CA GLU A 454 -28.17 43.84 18.10
C GLU A 454 -28.40 45.25 17.54
N ARG A 455 -27.45 46.17 17.74
CA ARG A 455 -27.51 47.54 17.22
C ARG A 455 -27.12 47.64 15.75
N ILE A 456 -26.63 46.55 15.15
CA ILE A 456 -26.27 46.49 13.74
C ILE A 456 -27.49 46.00 12.95
N ASN A 457 -28.05 46.88 12.11
CA ASN A 457 -29.07 46.48 11.14
C ASN A 457 -28.38 46.13 9.81
N LEU A 458 -28.55 44.88 9.38
CA LEU A 458 -27.94 44.34 8.17
C LEU A 458 -29.02 44.00 7.14
N GLU A 459 -28.98 44.69 6.00
CA GLU A 459 -29.80 44.37 4.83
C GLU A 459 -28.88 43.78 3.75
N LEU A 460 -29.10 42.52 3.40
CA LEU A 460 -28.40 41.86 2.30
C LEU A 460 -29.41 41.42 1.23
N THR A 461 -29.20 41.84 -0.01
CA THR A 461 -29.95 41.33 -1.16
C THR A 461 -29.00 40.76 -2.20
N ALA A 462 -29.40 39.64 -2.81
CA ALA A 462 -28.64 38.98 -3.85
C ALA A 462 -29.55 38.68 -5.04
N ARG A 463 -29.01 38.83 -6.25
CA ARG A 463 -29.71 38.55 -7.51
C ARG A 463 -28.81 37.69 -8.40
N PRO A 464 -29.20 36.45 -8.73
CA PRO A 464 -30.39 35.72 -8.26
C PRO A 464 -30.39 35.47 -6.73
N GLU A 465 -31.56 35.15 -6.17
CA GLU A 465 -31.68 34.78 -4.76
C GLU A 465 -30.86 33.51 -4.44
N PRO A 466 -30.20 33.45 -3.27
CA PRO A 466 -29.40 32.30 -2.87
C PRO A 466 -30.31 31.11 -2.50
N LEU A 467 -29.76 29.91 -2.57
CA LEU A 467 -30.39 28.69 -2.07
C LEU A 467 -30.61 28.77 -0.56
N LYS A 468 -31.61 28.02 -0.09
CA LYS A 468 -31.77 27.74 1.35
C LYS A 468 -30.78 26.64 1.71
N GLU A 469 -29.80 26.97 2.53
CA GLU A 469 -28.78 26.05 3.04
C GLU A 469 -29.07 25.75 4.52
N ASP A 470 -28.69 24.56 4.97
CA ASP A 470 -28.80 24.17 6.39
C ASP A 470 -27.80 24.95 7.26
N ASP A 471 -26.64 25.30 6.68
CA ASP A 471 -25.65 26.16 7.33
C ASP A 471 -26.05 27.65 7.15
N PRO A 472 -26.45 28.34 8.23
CA PRO A 472 -26.84 29.74 8.14
C PRO A 472 -25.68 30.67 7.79
N GLU A 473 -24.42 30.21 7.90
CA GLU A 473 -23.23 31.02 7.60
C GLU A 473 -22.88 31.04 6.10
N ILE A 474 -23.61 30.29 5.26
CA ILE A 474 -23.31 30.14 3.82
C ILE A 474 -24.44 30.73 2.96
N LEU A 475 -24.03 31.44 1.90
CA LEU A 475 -24.84 31.77 0.73
C LEU A 475 -24.39 30.87 -0.42
N ALA A 476 -25.33 30.20 -1.07
CA ALA A 476 -24.99 29.31 -2.17
C ALA A 476 -25.89 29.52 -3.39
N TRP A 477 -25.32 29.27 -4.58
CA TRP A 477 -26.06 29.23 -5.84
C TRP A 477 -25.61 28.02 -6.64
N ASN A 478 -26.57 27.25 -7.16
CA ASN A 478 -26.29 26.19 -8.13
C ASN A 478 -26.79 26.62 -9.51
N SER A 479 -26.00 26.37 -10.54
CA SER A 479 -26.38 26.67 -11.91
C SER A 479 -25.72 25.71 -12.89
N THR A 480 -26.34 25.53 -14.06
CA THR A 480 -25.69 24.90 -15.21
C THR A 480 -25.35 26.01 -16.20
N ILE A 481 -24.06 26.28 -16.39
CA ILE A 481 -23.59 27.30 -17.33
C ILE A 481 -23.28 26.61 -18.66
N ALA A 482 -23.97 27.03 -19.74
CA ALA A 482 -23.73 26.51 -21.09
C ALA A 482 -22.30 26.78 -21.56
N ALA A 483 -21.85 26.05 -22.59
CA ALA A 483 -20.54 26.26 -23.21
C ALA A 483 -20.38 27.71 -23.70
N GLY A 484 -19.27 28.36 -23.34
CA GLY A 484 -18.98 29.75 -23.71
C GLY A 484 -19.83 30.81 -23.00
N ALA A 485 -20.76 30.42 -22.11
CA ALA A 485 -21.69 31.33 -21.45
C ALA A 485 -21.18 31.84 -20.09
N GLU A 486 -21.89 32.82 -19.54
CA GLU A 486 -21.58 33.45 -18.25
C GLU A 486 -22.82 33.50 -17.35
N MET A 487 -22.60 33.46 -16.05
CA MET A 487 -23.61 33.71 -15.02
C MET A 487 -23.14 34.86 -14.13
N THR A 488 -24.05 35.78 -13.83
CA THR A 488 -23.76 36.93 -12.99
C THR A 488 -24.59 36.89 -11.71
N ILE A 489 -23.94 37.11 -10.56
CA ILE A 489 -24.57 37.30 -9.26
C ILE A 489 -24.25 38.73 -8.80
N THR A 490 -25.28 39.51 -8.50
CA THR A 490 -25.15 40.85 -7.92
C THR A 490 -25.52 40.82 -6.45
N MET A 491 -24.65 41.37 -5.62
CA MET A 491 -24.80 41.44 -4.17
C MET A 491 -24.88 42.91 -3.77
N ASP A 492 -25.93 43.27 -3.03
CA ASP A 492 -26.10 44.58 -2.43
C ASP A 492 -26.17 44.41 -0.90
N LEU A 493 -25.25 45.05 -0.19
CA LEU A 493 -25.12 45.04 1.26
C LEU A 493 -25.28 46.46 1.80
N LYS A 494 -26.20 46.62 2.75
CA LYS A 494 -26.35 47.82 3.55
C LYS A 494 -26.24 47.47 5.02
N LEU A 495 -25.28 48.10 5.68
CA LEU A 495 -25.04 47.95 7.12
C LEU A 495 -25.24 49.31 7.79
N ASP A 496 -26.11 49.33 8.78
CA ASP A 496 -26.51 50.48 9.56
C ASP A 496 -26.10 50.26 11.02
N ALA A 497 -25.35 51.18 11.63
CA ALA A 497 -24.93 51.08 13.03
C ALA A 497 -24.82 52.46 13.72
N PRO A 498 -24.80 52.52 15.07
CA PRO A 498 -24.54 53.76 15.81
C PRO A 498 -23.12 54.30 15.56
N GLU A 499 -22.93 55.62 15.47
CA GLU A 499 -21.61 56.24 15.18
C GLU A 499 -20.54 55.97 16.25
N ASP A 500 -20.96 55.73 17.50
CA ASP A 500 -20.08 55.42 18.64
C ASP A 500 -19.62 53.94 18.67
N LEU A 501 -20.22 53.07 17.85
CA LEU A 501 -19.83 51.69 17.73
C LEU A 501 -18.63 51.57 16.77
N ASN A 502 -17.47 51.15 17.28
CA ASN A 502 -16.34 50.81 16.40
C ASN A 502 -16.62 49.47 15.71
N ILE A 503 -16.92 49.50 14.41
CA ILE A 503 -17.25 48.32 13.60
C ILE A 503 -16.16 48.00 12.59
N ASP A 504 -15.80 46.72 12.51
CA ASP A 504 -15.10 46.14 11.36
C ASP A 504 -16.16 45.56 10.41
N PRO A 505 -16.35 46.16 9.22
CA PRO A 505 -17.40 45.74 8.30
C PRO A 505 -17.02 44.49 7.45
N GLY A 506 -15.87 43.86 7.69
CA GLY A 506 -15.55 42.48 7.27
C GLY A 506 -14.85 42.33 5.91
N TRP A 507 -14.77 41.09 5.41
CA TRP A 507 -13.88 40.63 4.31
C TRP A 507 -14.01 41.35 2.96
N ARG A 508 -15.10 42.09 2.74
CA ARG A 508 -15.38 42.77 1.46
C ARG A 508 -15.31 44.29 1.59
N TRP A 509 -14.74 44.85 2.66
CA TRP A 509 -14.66 46.29 2.90
C TRP A 509 -13.34 46.94 2.50
#